data_AF-D2QPQ4-F1
#
_entry.id   AF-D2QPQ4-F1
#
_cell.length_a   1.000
_cell.length_b   1.000
_cell.length_c   1.000
_cell.angle_alpha   90.00
_cell.angle_beta   90.00
_cell.angle_gamma   90.00
#
_symmetry.space_group_name_H-M   'P 1'
#
loop_
_entity.id
_entity.type
_entity.pdbx_description
1 polymer ?
#
loop_
_entity_poly.entity_id
_entity_poly.type
_entity_poly.pdbx_seq_one_letter_code
_entity_poly.pdbx_strand_id
1 'polypeptide(L)'
;MTELVVAHYTENLNWLRNLPASLQKTVYTKGPEVLAELNHILLPNIGREAHTYLHHIVNRYDSLAEWTVFCQGKPFDHAYDFKKTMHGFSADPDAISQTGFRWLGHLIDTDDNQGDRLFRPWSKNEDGRGLDLRGFHRAVFDTDGPALYTFVLGAQFAVHRNILRQRSLSFYTHAMHLSTSFPDAAHCFERSWDRILGVVGIDPGWLAGRQTVQLKPMKHQSASD
;
A
#
# COMPACT_ATOMS: atom_id res chain seq x y z
N MET A 1 -1.13 -17.26 10.47
CA MET A 1 -1.49 -16.13 11.38
C MET A 1 -1.41 -14.83 10.61
N THR A 2 -2.42 -13.97 10.74
CA THR A 2 -2.52 -12.68 10.02
C THR A 2 -2.12 -11.52 10.93
N GLU A 3 -1.29 -10.61 10.40
CA GLU A 3 -0.89 -9.36 11.04
C GLU A 3 -1.40 -8.15 10.23
N LEU A 4 -1.93 -7.15 10.92
CA LEU A 4 -2.26 -5.83 10.38
C LEU A 4 -1.18 -4.82 10.80
N VAL A 5 -0.51 -4.25 9.81
CA VAL A 5 0.51 -3.23 9.95
C VAL A 5 -0.07 -1.88 9.53
N VAL A 6 -0.10 -0.94 10.48
CA VAL A 6 -0.69 0.39 10.28
C VAL A 6 0.42 1.44 10.27
N ALA A 7 0.50 2.21 9.19
CA ALA A 7 1.30 3.44 9.12
C ALA A 7 0.45 4.63 9.58
N HIS A 8 0.72 5.12 10.77
CA HIS A 8 -0.04 6.18 11.44
C HIS A 8 0.75 7.49 11.56
N TYR A 9 0.07 8.62 11.44
CA TYR A 9 0.56 9.94 11.80
C TYR A 9 -0.35 10.61 12.84
N THR A 10 -1.50 11.16 12.44
CA THR A 10 -2.43 11.89 13.32
C THR A 10 -3.89 11.42 13.17
N GLU A 11 -4.11 10.33 12.43
CA GLU A 11 -5.44 9.81 12.15
C GLU A 11 -6.07 9.14 13.38
N ASN A 12 -7.40 9.23 13.51
CA ASN A 12 -8.10 8.52 14.58
C ASN A 12 -8.06 6.99 14.37
N LEU A 13 -7.42 6.27 15.30
CA LEU A 13 -7.25 4.81 15.27
C LEU A 13 -8.31 4.01 16.06
N ASN A 14 -9.39 4.62 16.55
CA ASN A 14 -10.42 3.92 17.35
C ASN A 14 -11.03 2.72 16.61
N TRP A 15 -11.00 2.72 15.28
CA TRP A 15 -11.49 1.63 14.46
C TRP A 15 -10.78 0.29 14.70
N LEU A 16 -9.54 0.30 15.21
CA LEU A 16 -8.76 -0.90 15.55
C LEU A 16 -9.39 -1.73 16.68
N ARG A 17 -10.19 -1.10 17.55
CA ARG A 17 -10.90 -1.77 18.66
C ARG A 17 -11.98 -2.73 18.17
N ASN A 18 -12.51 -2.46 16.98
CA ASN A 18 -13.62 -3.21 16.41
C ASN A 18 -13.15 -4.26 15.39
N LEU A 19 -11.89 -4.69 15.47
CA LEU A 19 -11.33 -5.75 14.65
C LEU A 19 -11.17 -7.04 15.47
N PRO A 20 -11.19 -8.22 14.82
CA PRO A 20 -10.98 -9.50 15.49
C PRO A 20 -9.77 -9.51 16.41
N ALA A 21 -9.91 -10.13 17.59
CA ALA A 21 -8.83 -10.23 18.57
C ALA A 21 -7.69 -11.17 18.11
N SER A 22 -7.97 -12.11 17.21
CA SER A 22 -6.99 -13.01 16.60
C SER A 22 -6.11 -12.34 15.55
N LEU A 23 -6.44 -11.12 15.10
CA LEU A 23 -5.62 -10.33 14.21
C LEU A 23 -4.52 -9.64 15.04
N GLN A 24 -3.26 -10.01 14.81
CA GLN A 24 -2.13 -9.29 15.40
C GLN A 24 -2.10 -7.88 14.80
N LYS A 25 -1.88 -6.86 15.64
CA LYS A 25 -1.89 -5.45 15.22
C LYS A 25 -0.55 -4.83 15.57
N THR A 26 0.15 -4.31 14.58
CA THR A 26 1.38 -3.54 14.75
C THR A 26 1.16 -2.14 14.21
N VAL A 27 1.14 -1.16 15.12
CA VAL A 27 0.99 0.25 14.77
C VAL A 27 2.37 0.91 14.80
N TYR A 28 2.80 1.45 13.68
CA TYR A 28 3.93 2.36 13.62
C TYR A 28 3.40 3.78 13.57
N THR A 29 3.80 4.62 14.52
CA THR A 29 3.41 6.03 14.55
C THR A 29 4.59 6.92 14.19
N LYS A 30 4.33 7.91 13.35
CA LYS A 30 5.21 9.05 13.08
C LYS A 30 4.65 10.35 13.66
N GLY A 31 3.51 10.26 14.34
CA GLY A 31 2.82 11.37 14.97
C GLY A 31 3.55 11.90 16.19
N PRO A 32 3.31 13.17 16.56
CA PRO A 32 3.88 13.75 17.77
C PRO A 32 3.24 13.21 19.06
N GLU A 33 2.05 12.61 18.97
CA GLU A 33 1.28 12.16 20.14
C GLU A 33 1.57 10.70 20.51
N VAL A 34 1.73 10.46 21.82
CA VAL A 34 1.81 9.10 22.38
C VAL A 34 0.40 8.50 22.41
N LEU A 35 0.24 7.36 21.74
CA LEU A 35 -1.02 6.63 21.72
C LEU A 35 -1.16 5.76 22.99
N ALA A 36 -1.53 6.37 24.11
CA ALA A 36 -1.52 5.69 25.43
C ALA A 36 -2.37 4.39 25.48
N GLU A 37 -3.44 4.32 24.70
CA GLU A 37 -4.36 3.17 24.69
C GLU A 37 -4.03 2.11 23.61
N LEU A 38 -2.91 2.28 22.88
CA LEU A 38 -2.48 1.37 21.81
C LEU A 38 -0.98 1.12 21.91
N ASN A 39 -0.59 -0.16 21.92
CA ASN A 39 0.82 -0.51 21.70
C ASN A 39 1.24 0.00 20.32
N HIS A 40 2.27 0.84 20.29
CA HIS A 40 2.78 1.45 19.07
C HIS A 40 4.31 1.51 19.08
N ILE A 41 4.88 1.61 17.89
CA ILE A 41 6.31 1.75 17.66
C ILE A 41 6.54 3.12 17.02
N LEU A 42 7.33 3.98 17.66
CA LEU A 42 7.68 5.29 17.13
C LEU A 42 8.67 5.15 15.97
N LEU A 43 8.43 5.86 14.86
CA LEU A 43 9.34 5.99 13.73
C LEU A 43 9.61 7.48 13.44
N PRO A 44 10.76 7.81 12.84
CA PRO A 44 11.00 9.16 12.31
C PRO A 44 9.97 9.51 11.23
N ASN A 45 9.53 10.78 11.20
CA ASN A 45 8.56 11.27 10.22
C ASN A 45 9.20 11.51 8.83
N ILE A 46 9.60 10.42 8.16
CA ILE A 46 10.25 10.41 6.84
C ILE A 46 9.59 9.38 5.92
N GLY A 47 9.65 9.55 4.61
CA GLY A 47 9.28 8.51 3.61
C GLY A 47 7.84 7.96 3.69
N ARG A 48 6.92 8.68 4.36
CA ARG A 48 5.47 8.40 4.46
C ARG A 48 5.14 6.93 4.80
N GLU A 49 4.06 6.36 4.28
CA GLU A 49 3.68 4.96 4.55
C GLU A 49 4.67 3.96 3.97
N ALA A 50 5.29 4.25 2.83
CA ALA A 50 6.21 3.34 2.17
C ALA A 50 7.41 2.98 3.05
N HIS A 51 8.03 3.98 3.68
CA HIS A 51 9.09 3.73 4.65
C HIS A 51 8.60 2.86 5.82
N THR A 52 7.38 3.07 6.30
CA THR A 52 6.83 2.26 7.40
C THR A 52 6.67 0.79 6.99
N TYR A 53 6.13 0.52 5.80
CA TYR A 53 5.94 -0.85 5.32
C TYR A 53 7.28 -1.55 5.09
N LEU A 54 8.23 -0.88 4.46
CA LEU A 54 9.56 -1.41 4.23
C LEU A 54 10.32 -1.61 5.53
N HIS A 55 10.22 -0.69 6.49
CA HIS A 55 10.78 -0.84 7.83
C HIS A 55 10.25 -2.10 8.52
N HIS A 56 8.94 -2.36 8.43
CA HIS A 56 8.37 -3.58 8.97
C HIS A 56 8.94 -4.83 8.28
N ILE A 57 8.95 -4.86 6.95
CA ILE A 57 9.46 -5.99 6.17
C ILE A 57 10.93 -6.28 6.51
N VAL A 58 11.78 -5.24 6.54
CA VAL A 58 13.21 -5.36 6.84
C VAL A 58 13.45 -5.86 8.27
N ASN A 59 12.82 -5.24 9.28
CA ASN A 59 13.07 -5.60 10.68
C ASN A 59 12.40 -6.91 11.10
N ARG A 60 11.39 -7.37 10.36
CA ARG A 60 10.67 -8.62 10.65
C ARG A 60 10.96 -9.71 9.62
N TYR A 61 11.90 -9.53 8.70
CA TYR A 61 12.10 -10.41 7.55
C TYR A 61 12.11 -11.92 7.89
N ASP A 62 12.85 -12.29 8.94
CA ASP A 62 12.95 -13.69 9.39
C ASP A 62 11.74 -14.16 10.23
N SER A 63 10.95 -13.22 10.75
CA SER A 63 9.79 -13.44 11.62
C SER A 63 8.46 -12.94 11.04
N LEU A 64 8.38 -12.74 9.71
CA LEU A 64 7.19 -12.27 9.02
C LEU A 64 5.98 -13.16 9.35
N ALA A 65 4.86 -12.54 9.67
CA ALA A 65 3.57 -13.21 9.77
C ALA A 65 3.24 -13.93 8.45
N GLU A 66 2.39 -14.94 8.51
CA GLU A 66 2.00 -15.70 7.31
C GLU A 66 1.32 -14.81 6.29
N TRP A 67 0.39 -13.99 6.76
CA TRP A 67 -0.22 -12.91 6.01
C TRP A 67 0.05 -11.58 6.72
N THR A 68 0.49 -10.58 5.97
CA THR A 68 0.60 -9.20 6.45
C THR A 68 -0.28 -8.30 5.61
N VAL A 69 -1.16 -7.56 6.29
CA VAL A 69 -1.98 -6.49 5.70
C VAL A 69 -1.33 -5.15 6.01
N PHE A 70 -1.04 -4.36 4.99
CA PHE A 70 -0.51 -3.01 5.12
C PHE A 70 -1.59 -1.97 4.83
N CYS A 71 -1.75 -0.97 5.71
CA CYS A 71 -2.64 0.16 5.48
C CYS A 71 -2.17 1.46 6.16
N GLN A 72 -2.75 2.59 5.76
CA GLN A 72 -2.55 3.89 6.42
C GLN A 72 -3.49 4.01 7.65
N GLY A 73 -3.29 5.04 8.48
CA GLY A 73 -4.08 5.27 9.70
C GLY A 73 -5.58 5.49 9.47
N LYS A 74 -5.97 5.94 8.27
CA LYS A 74 -7.36 6.11 7.83
C LYS A 74 -7.64 5.34 6.53
N PRO A 75 -7.76 4.01 6.61
CA PRO A 75 -7.82 3.18 5.39
C PRO A 75 -9.11 3.33 4.58
N PHE A 76 -10.16 3.87 5.22
CA PHE A 76 -11.52 3.94 4.67
C PHE A 76 -11.67 4.92 3.51
N ASP A 77 -10.77 5.90 3.40
CA ASP A 77 -10.74 6.85 2.28
C ASP A 77 -10.47 6.14 0.94
N HIS A 78 -9.83 4.97 0.99
CA HIS A 78 -9.51 4.15 -0.18
C HIS A 78 -10.13 2.75 -0.15
N ALA A 79 -10.54 2.24 1.01
CA ALA A 79 -11.26 0.97 1.15
C ALA A 79 -12.40 1.10 2.16
N TYR A 80 -13.58 1.53 1.71
CA TYR A 80 -14.71 1.76 2.61
C TYR A 80 -15.14 0.50 3.39
N ASP A 81 -14.87 -0.71 2.86
CA ASP A 81 -15.17 -1.98 3.50
C ASP A 81 -13.95 -2.64 4.16
N PHE A 82 -12.93 -1.86 4.51
CA PHE A 82 -11.69 -2.35 5.11
C PHE A 82 -11.94 -3.25 6.33
N LYS A 83 -12.85 -2.86 7.24
CA LYS A 83 -13.22 -3.68 8.41
C LYS A 83 -13.74 -5.06 7.99
N LYS A 84 -14.68 -5.11 7.04
CA LYS A 84 -15.22 -6.38 6.52
C LYS A 84 -14.10 -7.24 5.95
N THR A 85 -13.17 -6.64 5.22
CA THR A 85 -12.01 -7.34 4.67
C THR A 85 -11.12 -7.92 5.79
N MET A 86 -10.88 -7.18 6.88
CA MET A 86 -10.08 -7.69 8.01
C MET A 86 -10.75 -8.86 8.74
N HIS A 87 -12.08 -8.84 8.87
CA HIS A 87 -12.83 -9.99 9.38
C HIS A 87 -12.64 -11.22 8.51
N GLY A 88 -12.66 -11.06 7.18
CA GLY A 88 -12.37 -12.15 6.26
C GLY A 88 -10.95 -12.70 6.45
N PHE A 89 -9.93 -11.83 6.44
CA PHE A 89 -8.52 -12.24 6.59
C PHE A 89 -8.21 -12.90 7.94
N SER A 90 -9.02 -12.60 8.95
CA SER A 90 -8.94 -13.24 10.27
C SER A 90 -9.58 -14.63 10.29
N ALA A 91 -10.57 -14.89 9.44
CA ALA A 91 -11.30 -16.14 9.37
C ALA A 91 -10.64 -17.15 8.43
N ASP A 92 -10.35 -16.74 7.19
CA ASP A 92 -9.77 -17.59 6.15
C ASP A 92 -9.04 -16.72 5.10
N PRO A 93 -7.75 -16.39 5.33
CA PRO A 93 -7.00 -15.51 4.44
C PRO A 93 -6.69 -16.16 3.07
N ASP A 94 -6.55 -17.48 3.01
CA ASP A 94 -6.21 -18.18 1.77
C ASP A 94 -7.40 -18.25 0.81
N ALA A 95 -8.64 -18.30 1.35
CA ALA A 95 -9.85 -18.10 0.55
C ALA A 95 -9.96 -16.69 -0.05
N ILE A 96 -9.27 -15.69 0.52
CA ILE A 96 -9.34 -14.30 0.04
C ILE A 96 -8.36 -14.04 -1.10
N SER A 97 -7.19 -14.68 -1.10
CA SER A 97 -6.26 -14.58 -2.22
C SER A 97 -5.46 -15.87 -2.42
N GLN A 98 -5.82 -16.58 -3.49
CA GLN A 98 -5.13 -17.78 -3.95
C GLN A 98 -3.73 -17.47 -4.52
N THR A 99 -3.47 -16.22 -4.91
CA THR A 99 -2.17 -15.80 -5.48
C THR A 99 -1.18 -15.38 -4.40
N GLY A 100 -1.60 -15.28 -3.13
CA GLY A 100 -0.78 -14.79 -2.03
C GLY A 100 -0.64 -13.26 -1.98
N PHE A 101 -1.30 -12.51 -2.87
CA PHE A 101 -1.31 -11.05 -2.88
C PHE A 101 -2.71 -10.50 -3.16
N ARG A 102 -3.08 -9.39 -2.52
CA ARG A 102 -4.35 -8.71 -2.79
C ARG A 102 -4.28 -7.23 -2.53
N TRP A 103 -4.56 -6.43 -3.55
CA TRP A 103 -4.87 -5.01 -3.37
C TRP A 103 -6.16 -4.79 -2.58
N LEU A 104 -6.18 -3.76 -1.73
CA LEU A 104 -7.30 -3.37 -0.89
C LEU A 104 -7.75 -1.95 -1.22
N GLY A 105 -8.80 -1.83 -2.02
CA GLY A 105 -9.40 -0.53 -2.30
C GLY A 105 -10.62 -0.62 -3.21
N HIS A 106 -11.17 0.54 -3.54
CA HIS A 106 -12.37 0.66 -4.38
C HIS A 106 -12.11 1.27 -5.76
N LEU A 107 -10.92 1.85 -6.00
CA LEU A 107 -10.55 2.46 -7.27
C LEU A 107 -9.22 1.90 -7.77
N ILE A 108 -9.27 1.25 -8.92
CA ILE A 108 -8.11 0.95 -9.76
C ILE A 108 -7.90 2.14 -10.68
N ASP A 109 -6.65 2.57 -10.81
CA ASP A 109 -6.26 3.58 -11.80
C ASP A 109 -4.88 3.27 -12.39
N THR A 110 -4.52 3.95 -13.48
CA THR A 110 -3.29 3.68 -14.22
C THR A 110 -2.50 4.96 -14.48
N ASP A 111 -1.34 5.16 -13.88
CA ASP A 111 -0.49 6.30 -14.26
C ASP A 111 0.47 5.92 -15.40
N ASP A 112 0.98 6.91 -16.12
CA ASP A 112 2.13 6.70 -17.00
C ASP A 112 3.45 6.82 -16.23
N ASN A 113 4.55 6.41 -16.87
CA ASN A 113 5.86 6.40 -16.23
C ASN A 113 6.52 7.78 -16.03
N GLN A 114 5.81 8.87 -16.31
CA GLN A 114 6.18 10.25 -16.01
C GLN A 114 5.14 10.95 -15.10
N GLY A 115 4.08 10.25 -14.69
CA GLY A 115 3.01 10.78 -13.87
C GLY A 115 2.09 11.77 -14.57
N ASP A 116 2.10 11.86 -15.89
CA ASP A 116 1.37 12.90 -16.63
C ASP A 116 -0.15 12.71 -16.54
N ARG A 117 -0.63 11.46 -16.43
CA ARG A 117 -2.04 11.12 -16.37
C ARG A 117 -2.69 11.38 -15.02
N LEU A 118 -2.04 11.03 -13.90
CA LEU A 118 -2.66 11.14 -12.57
C LEU A 118 -1.91 12.07 -11.62
N PHE A 119 -0.57 11.98 -11.55
CA PHE A 119 0.18 12.78 -10.57
C PHE A 119 0.24 14.26 -10.92
N ARG A 120 0.58 14.59 -12.18
CA ARG A 120 0.69 15.95 -12.67
C ARG A 120 -0.61 16.76 -12.51
N PRO A 121 -1.79 16.27 -12.93
CA PRO A 121 -3.04 17.02 -12.78
C PRO A 121 -3.67 16.89 -11.38
N TRP A 122 -3.04 16.21 -10.44
CA TRP A 122 -3.60 16.02 -9.11
C TRP A 122 -3.70 17.36 -8.36
N SER A 123 -4.86 17.66 -7.80
CA SER A 123 -5.10 18.96 -7.13
C SER A 123 -4.19 19.26 -5.94
N LYS A 124 -3.55 18.26 -5.34
CA LYS A 124 -2.56 18.47 -4.27
C LYS A 124 -1.11 18.58 -4.78
N ASN A 125 -0.89 18.43 -6.09
CA ASN A 125 0.38 18.67 -6.75
C ASN A 125 0.42 20.12 -7.28
N GLU A 126 0.61 21.06 -6.37
CA GLU A 126 0.44 22.49 -6.64
C GLU A 126 1.38 23.05 -7.72
N ASP A 127 2.56 22.46 -7.89
CA ASP A 127 3.56 22.89 -8.87
C ASP A 127 3.41 22.21 -10.25
N GLY A 128 2.50 21.24 -10.39
CA GLY A 128 2.26 20.51 -11.64
C GLY A 128 3.48 19.78 -12.19
N ARG A 129 4.44 19.38 -11.34
CA ARG A 129 5.60 18.58 -11.78
C ARG A 129 5.19 17.15 -12.13
N GLY A 130 6.01 16.48 -12.95
CA GLY A 130 5.83 15.05 -13.25
C GLY A 130 6.30 14.17 -12.11
N LEU A 131 5.96 12.89 -12.16
CA LEU A 131 6.45 11.84 -11.26
C LEU A 131 7.43 10.94 -12.02
N ASP A 132 8.71 10.96 -11.66
CA ASP A 132 9.74 10.16 -12.34
C ASP A 132 9.68 8.66 -11.97
N LEU A 133 8.58 7.99 -12.37
CA LEU A 133 8.37 6.57 -12.17
C LEU A 133 9.38 5.72 -12.94
N ARG A 134 9.80 6.16 -14.14
CA ARG A 134 10.86 5.48 -14.90
C ARG A 134 12.18 5.51 -14.16
N GLY A 135 12.61 6.67 -13.68
CA GLY A 135 13.84 6.81 -12.90
C GLY A 135 13.77 6.05 -11.58
N PHE A 136 12.61 6.06 -10.92
CA PHE A 136 12.38 5.24 -9.73
C PHE A 136 12.52 3.74 -10.04
N HIS A 137 11.93 3.26 -11.15
CA HIS A 137 12.05 1.86 -11.56
C HIS A 137 13.49 1.46 -11.85
N ARG A 138 14.26 2.32 -12.53
CA ARG A 138 15.70 2.12 -12.75
C ARG A 138 16.46 2.04 -11.43
N ALA A 139 16.15 2.93 -10.48
CA ALA A 139 16.79 2.93 -9.17
C ALA A 139 16.52 1.64 -8.38
N VAL A 140 15.33 1.04 -8.52
CA VAL A 140 14.96 -0.19 -7.80
C VAL A 140 15.42 -1.46 -8.52
N PHE A 141 15.28 -1.52 -9.85
CA PHE A 141 15.36 -2.76 -10.63
C PHE A 141 16.43 -2.77 -11.72
N ASP A 142 17.12 -1.65 -11.96
CA ASP A 142 18.08 -1.49 -13.05
C ASP A 142 17.49 -1.75 -14.45
N THR A 143 16.21 -1.40 -14.63
CA THR A 143 15.52 -1.47 -15.93
C THR A 143 14.59 -0.27 -16.12
N ASP A 144 14.16 -0.02 -17.36
CA ASP A 144 13.28 1.13 -17.70
C ASP A 144 11.85 1.01 -17.16
N GLY A 145 11.43 -0.19 -16.75
CA GLY A 145 10.07 -0.47 -16.35
C GLY A 145 9.04 -0.33 -17.47
N PRO A 146 7.74 -0.54 -17.16
CA PRO A 146 6.66 -0.40 -18.13
C PRO A 146 6.37 1.07 -18.48
N ALA A 147 5.61 1.28 -19.56
CA ALA A 147 5.05 2.58 -19.90
C ALA A 147 3.89 3.00 -18.96
N LEU A 148 3.19 2.02 -18.39
CA LEU A 148 1.99 2.22 -17.57
C LEU A 148 2.09 1.45 -16.25
N TYR A 149 1.57 2.07 -15.19
CA TYR A 149 1.50 1.53 -13.83
C TYR A 149 0.04 1.50 -13.37
N THR A 150 -0.59 0.34 -13.46
CA THR A 150 -1.94 0.10 -12.94
C THR A 150 -1.87 -0.34 -11.48
N PHE A 151 -2.57 0.35 -10.60
CA PHE A 151 -2.53 0.14 -9.15
C PHE A 151 -3.90 0.41 -8.53
N VAL A 152 -4.04 0.07 -7.25
CA VAL A 152 -5.19 0.46 -6.44
C VAL A 152 -4.80 1.62 -5.54
N LEU A 153 -5.56 2.71 -5.57
CA LEU A 153 -5.27 3.91 -4.78
C LEU A 153 -5.26 3.60 -3.28
N GLY A 154 -4.40 4.30 -2.55
CA GLY A 154 -4.26 4.23 -1.09
C GLY A 154 -3.14 3.33 -0.59
N ALA A 155 -2.37 2.69 -1.48
CA ALA A 155 -1.24 1.83 -1.15
C ALA A 155 -1.55 0.70 -0.14
N GLN A 156 -2.78 0.19 -0.12
CA GLN A 156 -3.21 -0.81 0.85
C GLN A 156 -3.27 -2.19 0.20
N PHE A 157 -2.65 -3.18 0.81
CA PHE A 157 -2.60 -4.53 0.28
C PHE A 157 -2.37 -5.56 1.37
N ALA A 158 -2.73 -6.80 1.06
CA ALA A 158 -2.35 -7.98 1.83
C ALA A 158 -1.36 -8.81 1.03
N VAL A 159 -0.37 -9.37 1.70
CA VAL A 159 0.66 -10.20 1.07
C VAL A 159 1.06 -11.35 1.98
N HIS A 160 1.24 -12.52 1.39
CA HIS A 160 1.71 -13.72 2.06
C HIS A 160 3.24 -13.69 2.18
N ARG A 161 3.81 -14.16 3.30
CA ARG A 161 5.26 -14.19 3.54
C ARG A 161 6.07 -14.85 2.43
N ASN A 162 5.52 -15.85 1.76
CA ASN A 162 6.21 -16.54 0.67
C ASN A 162 6.51 -15.59 -0.50
N ILE A 163 5.67 -14.59 -0.75
CA ILE A 163 5.91 -13.57 -1.77
C ILE A 163 6.97 -12.59 -1.29
N LEU A 164 6.86 -12.11 -0.05
CA LEU A 164 7.88 -11.23 0.53
C LEU A 164 9.27 -11.88 0.48
N ARG A 165 9.37 -13.18 0.77
CA ARG A 165 10.65 -13.91 0.75
C ARG A 165 11.21 -14.22 -0.65
N GLN A 166 10.50 -13.87 -1.73
CA GLN A 166 11.06 -13.97 -3.09
C GLN A 166 12.09 -12.88 -3.37
N ARG A 167 12.08 -11.79 -2.61
CA ARG A 167 13.09 -10.74 -2.66
C ARG A 167 13.99 -10.82 -1.45
N SER A 168 15.29 -10.60 -1.63
CA SER A 168 16.24 -10.63 -0.52
C SER A 168 16.00 -9.51 0.49
N LEU A 169 16.48 -9.71 1.72
CA LEU A 169 16.55 -8.63 2.71
C LEU A 169 17.30 -7.40 2.16
N SER A 170 18.40 -7.60 1.43
CA SER A 170 19.15 -6.50 0.81
C SER A 170 18.34 -5.69 -0.20
N PHE A 171 17.45 -6.34 -0.96
CA PHE A 171 16.53 -5.65 -1.88
C PHE A 171 15.57 -4.74 -1.10
N TYR A 172 14.97 -5.25 -0.01
CA TYR A 172 14.08 -4.42 0.80
C TYR A 172 14.80 -3.30 1.55
N THR A 173 16.03 -3.54 2.01
CA THR A 173 16.86 -2.48 2.60
C THR A 173 17.17 -1.38 1.59
N HIS A 174 17.47 -1.74 0.34
CA HIS A 174 17.66 -0.78 -0.75
C HIS A 174 16.38 -0.01 -1.07
N ALA A 175 15.24 -0.70 -1.21
CA ALA A 175 13.94 -0.06 -1.40
C ALA A 175 13.59 0.87 -0.22
N MET A 176 13.89 0.47 1.01
CA MET A 176 13.68 1.30 2.21
C MET A 176 14.53 2.57 2.14
N HIS A 177 15.78 2.48 1.70
CA HIS A 177 16.60 3.66 1.47
C HIS A 177 15.97 4.61 0.44
N LEU A 178 15.55 4.08 -0.72
CA LEU A 178 14.88 4.85 -1.78
C LEU A 178 13.58 5.52 -1.32
N SER A 179 12.87 4.95 -0.35
CA SER A 179 11.67 5.57 0.23
C SER A 179 11.92 6.93 0.90
N THR A 180 13.19 7.26 1.16
CA THR A 180 13.60 8.52 1.78
C THR A 180 14.53 9.36 0.91
N SER A 181 15.28 8.74 -0.01
CA SER A 181 16.26 9.44 -0.85
C SER A 181 15.76 9.77 -2.26
N PHE A 182 14.74 9.06 -2.78
CA PHE A 182 14.20 9.34 -4.11
C PHE A 182 13.09 10.41 -4.04
N PRO A 183 13.09 11.43 -4.92
CA PRO A 183 12.03 12.44 -4.96
C PRO A 183 10.65 11.81 -5.16
N ASP A 184 9.66 12.25 -4.38
CA ASP A 184 8.28 11.75 -4.48
C ASP A 184 8.12 10.22 -4.31
N ALA A 185 9.09 9.56 -3.66
CA ALA A 185 9.16 8.10 -3.56
C ALA A 185 7.85 7.45 -3.12
N ALA A 186 7.13 8.03 -2.16
CA ALA A 186 5.86 7.48 -1.69
C ALA A 186 4.81 7.34 -2.81
N HIS A 187 4.73 8.31 -3.71
CA HIS A 187 3.83 8.26 -4.87
C HIS A 187 4.29 7.24 -5.92
N CYS A 188 5.61 7.05 -6.06
CA CYS A 188 6.17 5.97 -6.87
C CYS A 188 5.87 4.59 -6.29
N PHE A 189 6.04 4.40 -4.97
CA PHE A 189 5.74 3.16 -4.27
C PHE A 189 4.26 2.79 -4.36
N GLU A 190 3.36 3.75 -4.11
CA GLU A 190 1.92 3.54 -4.22
C GLU A 190 1.52 2.92 -5.57
N ARG A 191 2.15 3.39 -6.66
CA ARG A 191 1.91 2.92 -8.04
C ARG A 191 2.56 1.58 -8.37
N SER A 192 3.50 1.10 -7.56
CA SER A 192 4.42 0.02 -7.95
C SER A 192 4.59 -1.10 -6.93
N TRP A 193 3.84 -1.13 -5.82
CA TRP A 193 3.99 -2.20 -4.82
C TRP A 193 3.92 -3.61 -5.40
N ASP A 194 3.06 -3.86 -6.38
CA ASP A 194 2.99 -5.16 -7.02
C ASP A 194 4.31 -5.52 -7.74
N ARG A 195 4.98 -4.54 -8.38
CA ARG A 195 6.33 -4.68 -8.95
C ARG A 195 7.40 -4.89 -7.88
N ILE A 196 7.36 -4.11 -6.79
CA ILE A 196 8.28 -4.27 -5.65
C ILE A 196 8.20 -5.70 -5.11
N LEU A 197 6.99 -6.24 -5.01
CA LEU A 197 6.71 -7.59 -4.54
C LEU A 197 6.91 -8.68 -5.60
N GLY A 198 7.16 -8.30 -6.87
CA GLY A 198 7.38 -9.26 -7.95
C GLY A 198 6.13 -10.02 -8.41
N VAL A 199 4.94 -9.42 -8.24
CA VAL A 199 3.65 -10.03 -8.58
C VAL A 199 2.92 -9.27 -9.69
N VAL A 200 1.97 -9.95 -10.33
CA VAL A 200 0.96 -9.32 -11.18
C VAL A 200 -0.21 -8.91 -10.27
N GLY A 201 -0.27 -7.62 -9.89
CA GLY A 201 -1.25 -7.16 -8.91
C GLY A 201 -2.68 -7.10 -9.43
N ILE A 202 -2.86 -6.78 -10.71
CA ILE A 202 -4.16 -6.71 -11.40
C ILE A 202 -4.03 -7.48 -12.70
N ASP A 203 -4.93 -8.44 -12.94
CA ASP A 203 -4.94 -9.26 -14.15
C ASP A 203 -5.16 -8.38 -15.41
N PRO A 204 -4.19 -8.33 -16.34
CA PRO A 204 -4.31 -7.52 -17.57
C PRO A 204 -5.45 -7.99 -18.48
N GLY A 205 -5.74 -9.28 -18.52
CA GLY A 205 -6.84 -9.85 -19.30
C GLY A 205 -8.18 -9.45 -18.73
N TRP A 206 -8.34 -9.50 -17.40
CA TRP A 206 -9.53 -8.95 -16.74
C TRP A 206 -9.63 -7.44 -16.94
N LEU A 207 -8.53 -6.71 -16.80
CA LEU A 207 -8.51 -5.24 -16.94
C LEU A 207 -8.99 -4.82 -18.34
N ALA A 208 -8.69 -5.62 -19.36
CA ALA A 208 -9.20 -5.47 -20.73
C ALA A 208 -8.95 -4.05 -21.30
N GLY A 209 -7.76 -3.50 -21.03
CA GLY A 209 -7.36 -2.17 -21.49
C GLY A 209 -7.98 -0.98 -20.75
N ARG A 210 -8.87 -1.20 -19.78
CA ARG A 210 -9.45 -0.14 -18.96
C ARG A 210 -8.37 0.48 -18.07
N GLN A 211 -8.24 1.80 -18.10
CA GLN A 211 -7.23 2.50 -17.30
C GLN A 211 -7.75 2.85 -15.90
N THR A 212 -9.06 3.03 -15.74
CA THR A 212 -9.71 3.35 -14.46
C THR A 212 -10.89 2.39 -14.25
N VAL A 213 -10.99 1.78 -13.07
CA VAL A 213 -12.08 0.87 -12.72
C VAL A 213 -12.52 1.10 -11.28
N GLN A 214 -13.80 1.42 -11.07
CA GLN A 214 -14.41 1.37 -9.75
C GLN A 214 -14.78 -0.08 -9.43
N LEU A 215 -14.07 -0.67 -8.47
CA LEU A 215 -14.28 -2.06 -8.04
C LEU A 215 -15.61 -2.23 -7.31
N LYS A 216 -16.10 -1.15 -6.69
CA LYS A 216 -17.38 -1.16 -5.99
C LYS A 216 -18.01 0.24 -6.04
N PRO A 217 -19.32 0.35 -6.29
CA PRO A 217 -19.99 1.65 -6.32
C PRO A 217 -19.89 2.34 -4.95
N MET A 218 -19.49 3.62 -4.96
CA MET A 218 -19.61 4.49 -3.79
C MET A 218 -21.10 4.72 -3.53
N LYS A 219 -21.58 4.47 -2.31
CA LYS A 219 -23.01 4.58 -1.99
C LYS A 219 -23.62 5.98 -2.11
N HIS A 220 -22.87 7.03 -2.46
CA HIS A 220 -23.38 8.39 -2.62
C HIS A 220 -22.71 9.09 -3.82
N GLN A 221 -23.20 8.78 -5.02
CA GLN A 221 -23.38 9.81 -6.06
C GLN A 221 -24.83 9.67 -6.50
N SER A 222 -25.73 10.33 -5.78
CA SER A 222 -26.96 10.80 -6.40
C SER A 222 -26.51 11.73 -7.53
N ALA A 223 -26.70 11.29 -8.76
CA ALA A 223 -26.63 12.16 -9.92
C ALA A 223 -27.60 13.32 -9.66
N SER A 224 -27.07 14.53 -9.63
CA SER A 224 -27.89 15.71 -9.86
C SER A 224 -28.23 15.68 -11.34
N ASP A 225 -29.51 15.41 -11.64
CA ASP A 225 -30.10 15.65 -12.96
C ASP A 225 -30.01 17.13 -13.35
#